data_AF-A0A6L6Q2S7-F1
#
_entry.id   AF-A0A6L6Q2S7-F1
#
_cell.length_a   1.000
_cell.length_b   1.000
_cell.length_c   1.000
_cell.angle_alpha   90.00
_cell.angle_beta   90.00
_cell.angle_gamma   90.00
#
_symmetry.space_group_name_H-M   'P 1'
#
loop_
_entity.id
_entity.type
_entity.pdbx_description
1 polymer ?
#
loop_
_entity_poly.entity_id
_entity_poly.type
_entity_poly.pdbx_seq_one_letter_code
_entity_poly.pdbx_strand_id
1 'polypeptide(L)'
;MTSPRLALYALCCLITSAGAADDPINVVKKGQPKDVALFIDRYVECNHWGGEEPYDAERRKEILAAVTKLRCLQLDADEKALLKKYMSNPAVSRAIKQTKQQYE
;
A
#
# COMPACT_ATOMS: atom_id res chain seq x y z
N MET A 1 5.01 -62.84 3.71
CA MET A 1 6.37 -62.33 3.46
C MET A 1 6.73 -62.78 2.05
N THR A 2 6.50 -61.99 1.00
CA THR A 2 7.39 -60.92 0.53
C THR A 2 6.62 -59.79 -0.18
N SER A 3 7.15 -58.58 -0.01
CA SER A 3 6.55 -57.27 -0.34
C SER A 3 6.62 -56.94 -1.85
N PRO A 4 5.69 -56.13 -2.41
CA PRO A 4 5.67 -55.78 -3.82
C PRO A 4 6.50 -54.51 -4.15
N ARG A 5 7.12 -54.57 -5.33
CA ARG A 5 7.33 -53.49 -6.33
C ARG A 5 7.61 -52.07 -5.79
N LEU A 6 8.90 -51.74 -5.69
CA LEU A 6 9.38 -50.35 -5.64
C LEU A 6 9.54 -49.81 -7.06
N ALA A 7 8.53 -49.08 -7.51
CA ALA A 7 8.67 -48.09 -8.57
C ALA A 7 7.63 -47.01 -8.32
N LEU A 8 8.01 -45.91 -7.67
CA LEU A 8 7.25 -44.67 -7.78
C LEU A 8 8.10 -43.45 -7.44
N TYR A 9 8.46 -42.74 -8.51
CA TYR A 9 8.60 -41.30 -8.63
C TYR A 9 9.26 -40.53 -7.47
N ALA A 10 10.53 -40.19 -7.66
CA ALA A 10 11.10 -38.96 -7.09
C ALA A 10 10.35 -37.76 -7.71
N LEU A 11 9.26 -37.35 -7.05
CA LEU A 11 8.57 -36.10 -7.33
C LEU A 11 9.52 -34.95 -6.97
N CYS A 12 10.16 -34.39 -7.98
CA CYS A 12 10.94 -33.17 -7.88
C CYS A 12 9.99 -32.04 -7.48
N CYS A 13 9.86 -31.76 -6.18
CA CYS A 13 9.22 -30.54 -5.69
C CYS A 13 10.05 -29.35 -6.16
N LEU A 14 9.75 -28.86 -7.37
CA LEU A 14 10.13 -27.52 -7.80
C LEU A 14 9.37 -26.56 -6.90
N ILE A 15 10.01 -26.17 -5.81
CA ILE A 15 9.58 -25.04 -5.00
C ILE A 15 9.82 -23.81 -5.88
N THR A 16 8.80 -23.41 -6.64
CA THR A 16 8.76 -22.09 -7.27
C THR A 16 8.67 -21.10 -6.12
N SER A 17 9.81 -20.54 -5.72
CA SER A 17 9.82 -19.36 -4.86
C SER A 17 9.10 -18.25 -5.62
N ALA A 18 7.88 -17.91 -5.18
CA ALA A 18 7.23 -16.68 -5.57
C ALA A 18 8.18 -15.55 -5.19
N GLY A 19 8.85 -14.95 -6.18
CA GLY A 19 9.74 -13.82 -5.97
C GLY A 19 8.99 -12.72 -5.23
N ALA A 20 9.70 -12.00 -4.36
CA ALA A 20 9.19 -10.85 -3.64
C ALA A 20 8.44 -9.93 -4.62
N ALA A 21 7.12 -9.94 -4.57
CA ALA A 21 6.32 -9.01 -5.35
C ALA A 21 6.68 -7.60 -4.87
N ASP A 22 6.99 -6.70 -5.82
CA ASP A 22 7.17 -5.28 -5.50
C ASP A 22 5.96 -4.78 -4.71
N ASP A 23 6.18 -3.97 -3.66
CA ASP A 23 5.12 -3.33 -2.89
C ASP A 23 4.13 -2.64 -3.85
N PRO A 24 2.82 -3.00 -3.81
CA PRO A 24 1.82 -2.43 -4.71
C PRO A 24 1.83 -0.90 -4.75
N ILE A 25 2.15 -0.22 -3.65
CA ILE A 25 2.24 1.24 -3.61
C ILE A 25 3.42 1.77 -4.42
N ASN A 26 4.56 1.09 -4.40
CA ASN A 26 5.71 1.47 -5.23
C ASN A 26 5.41 1.34 -6.72
N VAL A 27 4.61 0.35 -7.11
CA VAL A 27 4.13 0.19 -8.49
C VAL A 27 3.23 1.37 -8.88
N VAL A 28 2.28 1.76 -8.03
CA VAL A 28 1.35 2.88 -8.30
C VAL A 28 2.08 4.23 -8.41
N LYS A 29 3.10 4.46 -7.58
CA LYS A 29 3.90 5.70 -7.59
C LYS A 29 4.83 5.83 -8.80
N LYS A 30 5.24 4.72 -9.41
CA LYS A 30 6.24 4.71 -10.47
C LYS A 30 5.79 5.57 -11.67
N GLY A 31 6.59 6.57 -12.02
CA GLY A 31 6.31 7.48 -13.14
C GLY A 31 5.27 8.56 -12.84
N GLN A 32 4.77 8.67 -11.61
CA GLN A 32 3.87 9.74 -11.23
C GLN A 32 4.62 11.06 -11.00
N PRO A 33 3.94 12.22 -11.17
CA PRO A 33 4.47 13.49 -10.69
C PRO A 33 4.86 13.41 -9.20
N LYS A 34 5.92 14.12 -8.82
CA LYS A 34 6.49 14.05 -7.47
C LYS A 34 5.47 14.36 -6.37
N ASP A 35 4.61 15.35 -6.57
CA ASP A 35 3.57 15.73 -5.62
C ASP A 35 2.44 14.69 -5.52
N VAL A 36 2.11 14.00 -6.62
CA VAL A 36 1.20 12.85 -6.61
C VAL A 36 1.81 11.67 -5.85
N ALA A 37 3.09 11.35 -6.09
CA ALA A 37 3.78 10.29 -5.36
C ALA A 37 3.87 10.57 -3.84
N LEU A 38 4.16 11.83 -3.47
CA LEU A 38 4.17 12.26 -2.07
C LEU A 38 2.78 12.24 -1.44
N PHE A 39 1.73 12.54 -2.19
CA PHE A 39 0.36 12.41 -1.71
C PHE A 39 0.01 10.95 -1.44
N ILE A 40 0.38 10.02 -2.33
CA ILE A 40 0.16 8.58 -2.15
C ILE A 40 0.85 8.09 -0.88
N ASP A 41 2.13 8.43 -0.68
CA ASP A 41 2.86 8.06 0.54
C ASP A 41 2.15 8.55 1.80
N ARG A 42 1.73 9.81 1.78
CA ARG A 42 1.04 10.42 2.92
C ARG A 42 -0.35 9.81 3.17
N TYR A 43 -1.07 9.43 2.11
CA TYR A 43 -2.35 8.74 2.23
C TYR A 43 -2.17 7.37 2.90
N VAL A 44 -1.14 6.61 2.51
CA VAL A 44 -0.80 5.31 3.11
C VAL A 44 -0.45 5.47 4.59
N GLU A 45 0.43 6.41 4.92
CA GLU A 45 0.81 6.71 6.31
C GLU A 45 -0.39 7.15 7.15
N CYS A 46 -1.27 7.99 6.61
CA CYS A 46 -2.47 8.41 7.32
C CYS A 46 -3.44 7.25 7.59
N ASN A 47 -3.59 6.30 6.66
CA ASN A 47 -4.40 5.10 6.90
C ASN A 47 -3.74 4.18 7.91
N HIS A 48 -2.41 4.03 7.87
CA HIS A 48 -1.68 3.28 8.88
C HIS A 48 -1.95 3.85 10.27
N TRP A 49 -1.63 5.13 10.51
CA TRP A 49 -1.82 5.76 11.82
C TRP A 49 -3.29 5.90 12.23
N GLY A 50 -4.21 6.11 11.27
CA GLY A 50 -5.63 6.25 11.54
C GLY A 50 -6.33 4.95 11.93
N GLY A 51 -5.76 3.80 11.57
CA GLY A 51 -6.25 2.48 11.95
C GLY A 51 -5.68 1.94 13.27
N GLU A 52 -4.71 2.64 13.88
CA GLU A 52 -4.06 2.20 15.12
C GLU A 52 -4.95 2.39 16.35
N GLU A 53 -4.90 1.44 17.28
CA GLU A 53 -5.68 1.53 18.51
C GLU A 53 -5.02 2.44 19.56
N PRO A 54 -5.75 3.41 20.12
CA PRO A 54 -5.27 4.29 21.19
C PRO A 54 -5.35 3.61 22.57
N TYR A 55 -4.76 2.43 22.76
CA TYR A 55 -4.97 1.60 23.96
C TYR A 55 -4.48 2.24 25.28
N ASP A 56 -3.51 3.15 25.23
CA ASP A 56 -3.07 3.93 26.38
C ASP A 56 -2.80 5.40 26.03
N ALA A 57 -2.40 6.17 27.05
CA ALA A 57 -2.17 7.61 26.91
C ALA A 57 -0.90 7.96 26.14
N GLU A 58 0.11 7.08 26.11
CA GLU A 58 1.34 7.30 25.36
C GLU A 58 1.08 7.05 23.88
N ARG A 59 0.51 5.89 23.56
CA ARG A 59 0.14 5.53 22.19
C ARG A 59 -0.82 6.55 21.57
N ARG A 60 -1.78 7.07 22.33
CA ARG A 60 -2.64 8.18 21.90
C ARG A 60 -1.85 9.40 21.45
N LYS A 61 -0.81 9.79 22.19
CA LYS A 61 0.01 10.96 21.86
C LYS A 61 0.80 10.73 20.58
N GLU A 62 1.35 9.52 20.39
CA GLU A 62 2.07 9.14 19.17
C GLU A 62 1.16 9.24 17.94
N ILE A 63 -0.02 8.61 18.00
CA ILE A 63 -1.00 8.63 16.92
C ILE A 63 -1.38 10.07 16.59
N LEU A 64 -1.75 10.88 17.61
CA LEU A 64 -2.13 12.27 17.41
C LEU A 64 -1.00 13.11 16.80
N ALA A 65 0.25 12.91 17.26
CA ALA A 65 1.41 13.60 16.71
C ALA A 65 1.64 13.23 15.24
N ALA A 66 1.53 11.94 14.90
CA ALA A 66 1.71 11.44 13.54
C ALA A 66 0.63 11.98 12.59
N VAL A 67 -0.66 11.83 12.92
CA VAL A 67 -1.75 12.29 12.04
C VAL A 67 -1.77 13.81 11.87
N THR A 68 -1.33 14.55 12.88
CA THR A 68 -1.17 16.01 12.81
C THR A 68 -0.01 16.39 11.90
N LYS A 69 1.17 15.78 12.09
CA LYS A 69 2.36 16.01 11.26
C LYS A 69 2.11 15.67 9.79
N LEU A 70 1.40 14.58 9.55
CA LEU A 70 1.00 14.13 8.22
C LEU A 70 -0.14 14.95 7.63
N ARG A 71 -0.78 15.85 8.39
CA ARG A 71 -1.92 16.64 7.93
C ARG A 71 -3.06 15.77 7.38
N CYS A 72 -3.41 14.69 8.08
CA CYS A 72 -4.37 13.71 7.57
C CYS A 72 -5.77 14.31 7.34
N LEU A 73 -6.16 15.35 8.10
CA LEU A 73 -7.41 16.07 7.91
C LEU A 73 -7.48 16.86 6.58
N GLN A 74 -6.36 17.06 5.89
CA GLN A 74 -6.29 17.79 4.63
C GLN A 74 -6.26 16.88 3.39
N LEU A 75 -6.30 15.54 3.55
CA LEU A 75 -6.20 14.60 2.43
C LEU A 75 -7.25 14.86 1.34
N ASP A 76 -8.52 15.05 1.70
CA ASP A 76 -9.59 15.30 0.73
C ASP A 76 -9.38 16.58 -0.09
N ALA A 77 -8.91 17.65 0.57
CA ALA A 77 -8.66 18.93 -0.09
C ALA A 77 -7.46 18.83 -1.03
N ASP A 78 -6.39 18.17 -0.56
CA ASP A 78 -5.16 17.97 -1.33
C ASP A 78 -5.40 17.00 -2.52
N GLU A 79 -6.23 15.97 -2.35
CA GLU A 79 -6.68 15.07 -3.44
C GLU A 79 -7.39 15.88 -4.54
N LYS A 80 -8.40 16.67 -4.16
CA LYS A 80 -9.15 17.51 -5.12
C LYS A 80 -8.24 18.49 -5.85
N ALA A 81 -7.28 19.07 -5.15
CA ALA A 81 -6.31 19.99 -5.75
C ALA A 81 -5.42 19.27 -6.78
N LEU A 82 -4.95 18.06 -6.50
CA LEU A 82 -4.16 17.25 -7.42
C LEU A 82 -4.97 16.80 -8.63
N LEU A 83 -6.20 16.32 -8.43
CA LEU A 83 -7.09 15.91 -9.52
C LEU A 83 -7.40 17.10 -10.46
N LYS A 84 -7.58 18.30 -9.91
CA LYS A 84 -7.73 19.53 -10.71
C LYS A 84 -6.45 19.90 -11.45
N LYS A 85 -5.30 19.88 -10.78
CA LYS A 85 -3.99 20.23 -11.36
C LYS A 85 -3.62 19.31 -12.52
N TYR A 86 -3.93 18.02 -12.40
CA TYR A 86 -3.58 16.98 -13.37
C TYR A 86 -4.80 16.46 -14.15
N MET A 87 -5.84 17.26 -14.33
CA MET A 87 -7.11 16.83 -14.94
C MET A 87 -6.95 16.22 -16.34
N SER A 88 -5.95 16.66 -17.12
CA SER A 88 -5.66 16.15 -18.46
C SER A 88 -4.75 14.91 -18.46
N ASN A 89 -4.32 14.43 -17.29
CA ASN A 89 -3.48 13.24 -17.14
C ASN A 89 -4.27 12.12 -16.44
N PRO A 90 -4.91 11.22 -17.18
CA PRO A 90 -5.71 10.16 -16.60
C PRO A 90 -4.88 9.11 -15.82
N ALA A 91 -3.55 9.11 -15.95
CA ALA A 91 -2.70 8.25 -15.12
C ALA A 91 -2.69 8.69 -13.64
N VAL A 92 -2.86 9.99 -13.38
CA VAL A 92 -2.89 10.52 -12.00
C VAL A 92 -4.19 10.11 -11.30
N SER A 93 -5.34 10.32 -11.94
CA SER A 93 -6.62 9.93 -11.35
C SER A 93 -6.73 8.43 -11.12
N ARG A 94 -6.18 7.61 -12.02
CA ARG A 94 -6.08 6.15 -11.83
C ARG A 94 -5.19 5.80 -10.64
N ALA A 95 -4.01 6.42 -10.51
CA ALA A 95 -3.11 6.13 -9.40
C ALA A 95 -3.75 6.47 -8.05
N ILE A 96 -4.35 7.66 -7.92
CA ILE A 96 -5.05 8.06 -6.69
C ILE A 96 -6.19 7.08 -6.38
N LYS A 97 -7.01 6.73 -7.38
CA LYS A 97 -8.08 5.76 -7.20
C LYS A 97 -7.56 4.38 -6.73
N GLN A 98 -6.52 3.87 -7.37
CA GLN A 98 -5.91 2.58 -7.01
C GLN A 98 -5.36 2.59 -5.60
N THR A 99 -4.69 3.67 -5.19
CA THR A 99 -4.24 3.84 -3.80
C THR A 99 -5.40 3.76 -2.82
N LYS A 100 -6.53 4.44 -3.08
CA LYS A 100 -7.69 4.41 -2.20
C LYS A 100 -8.30 3.02 -2.09
N GLN A 101 -8.50 2.33 -3.22
CA GLN A 101 -9.05 0.96 -3.24
C GLN A 101 -8.23 -0.09 -2.48
N GLN A 102 -6.96 0.19 -2.22
CA GLN A 102 -6.08 -0.70 -1.46
C GLN A 102 -6.23 -0.52 0.07
N TYR A 103 -6.75 0.61 0.53
CA TYR A 103 -6.82 1.00 1.96
C TYR A 103 -8.23 1.39 2.43
N GLU A 104 -9.22 1.37 1.54
CA GLU A 104 -10.67 1.40 1.84
C GLU A 104 -11.17 -0.03 2.15
#